data_AF-A0A953P4W8-F1
#
_entry.id   AF-A0A953P4W8-F1
#
_cell.length_a   1.000
_cell.length_b   1.000
_cell.length_c   1.000
_cell.angle_alpha   90.00
_cell.angle_beta   90.00
_cell.angle_gamma   90.00
#
_symmetry.space_group_name_H-M   'P 1'
#
loop_
_entity.id
_entity.type
_entity.pdbx_description
1 polymer ?
#
loop_
_entity_poly.entity_id
_entity_poly.type
_entity_poly.pdbx_seq_one_letter_code
_entity_poly.pdbx_strand_id
1 'polypeptide(L)'
;MGFNRKELLDRLRMEILVLERGGYRPSPHQPHERPRLLRDSVGCLNFALDQKQEPCSLCVLMEFVPAELRNKPDPCRLIPLNAAGDTITSLEARGRHEEAEAMLLEWLRRTVAHLEAEEPEEE
;
A
#
# COMPACT_ATOMS: atom_id res chain seq x y z
N MET A 1 3.38 16.57 10.03
CA MET A 1 1.91 16.67 9.93
C MET A 1 1.40 15.27 10.17
N GLY A 2 0.70 15.03 11.27
CA GLY A 2 0.10 13.73 11.52
C GLY A 2 -1.17 13.62 10.69
N PHE A 3 -1.34 12.52 9.97
CA PHE A 3 -2.60 12.22 9.30
C PHE A 3 -3.64 11.84 10.35
N ASN A 4 -4.89 12.25 10.16
CA ASN A 4 -5.93 11.85 11.09
C ASN A 4 -6.37 10.40 10.82
N ARG A 5 -6.96 9.75 11.83
CA ARG A 5 -7.42 8.36 11.74
C ARG A 5 -8.37 8.12 10.56
N LYS A 6 -9.25 9.09 10.27
CA LYS A 6 -10.21 9.00 9.17
C LYS A 6 -9.49 8.95 7.81
N GLU A 7 -8.48 9.80 7.60
CA GLU A 7 -7.65 9.79 6.38
C GLU A 7 -6.90 8.46 6.20
N LEU A 8 -6.38 7.90 7.28
CA LEU A 8 -5.75 6.58 7.28
C LEU A 8 -6.77 5.50 6.85
N LEU A 9 -7.92 5.43 7.53
CA LEU A 9 -8.97 4.44 7.24
C LEU A 9 -9.49 4.57 5.80
N ASP A 10 -9.78 5.80 5.34
CA ASP A 10 -10.30 6.06 4.00
C ASP A 10 -9.29 5.61 2.93
N ARG A 11 -8.00 5.91 3.12
CA ARG A 11 -6.96 5.46 2.19
C ARG A 11 -6.82 3.93 2.15
N LEU A 12 -6.82 3.28 3.31
CA LEU A 12 -6.65 1.82 3.40
C LEU A 12 -7.86 1.08 2.83
N ARG A 13 -9.08 1.53 3.13
CA ARG A 13 -10.32 0.97 2.55
C ARG A 13 -10.38 1.16 1.05
N MET A 14 -9.96 2.32 0.55
CA MET A 14 -9.83 2.56 -0.89
C MET A 14 -8.87 1.56 -1.55
N GLU A 15 -7.73 1.27 -0.91
CA GLU A 15 -6.76 0.30 -1.43
C GLU A 15 -7.32 -1.13 -1.47
N ILE A 16 -8.08 -1.52 -0.43
CA ILE A 16 -8.80 -2.81 -0.42
C ILE A 16 -9.74 -2.90 -1.63
N LEU A 17 -10.51 -1.85 -1.91
CA LEU A 17 -11.42 -1.83 -3.07
C LEU A 17 -10.68 -1.95 -4.41
N VAL A 18 -9.49 -1.37 -4.55
CA VAL A 18 -8.66 -1.50 -5.75
C VAL A 18 -8.22 -2.95 -5.94
N LEU A 19 -7.73 -3.60 -4.87
CA LEU A 19 -7.31 -5.00 -4.92
C LEU A 19 -8.48 -5.95 -5.24
N GLU A 20 -9.62 -5.77 -4.58
CA GLU A 20 -10.81 -6.62 -4.78
C GLU A 20 -11.39 -6.50 -6.19
N ARG A 21 -11.30 -5.32 -6.81
CA ARG A 21 -11.74 -5.08 -8.19
C ARG A 21 -10.71 -5.53 -9.24
N GLY A 22 -9.56 -6.05 -8.81
CA GLY A 22 -8.50 -6.49 -9.72
C GLY A 22 -7.75 -5.34 -10.39
N GLY A 23 -7.60 -4.20 -9.71
CA GLY A 23 -6.89 -3.02 -10.22
C GLY A 23 -5.40 -3.26 -10.52
N TYR A 24 -4.86 -4.39 -10.07
CA TYR A 24 -3.48 -4.82 -10.33
C TYR A 24 -3.37 -6.02 -11.27
N ARG A 25 -4.44 -6.37 -11.98
CA ARG A 25 -4.34 -7.38 -13.04
C ARG A 25 -3.61 -6.79 -14.26
N PRO A 26 -2.74 -7.56 -14.93
CA PRO A 26 -2.15 -7.14 -16.18
C PRO A 26 -3.21 -6.71 -17.19
N SER A 27 -2.93 -5.62 -17.89
CA SER A 27 -3.82 -5.16 -18.96
C SER A 27 -3.89 -6.23 -20.07
N PRO A 28 -5.08 -6.50 -20.65
CA PRO A 28 -5.20 -7.39 -21.80
C PRO A 28 -4.33 -6.94 -22.99
N HIS A 29 -4.07 -5.62 -23.09
CA HIS A 29 -3.22 -5.03 -24.12
C HIS A 29 -1.72 -5.15 -23.81
N GLN A 30 -1.34 -5.39 -22.55
CA GLN A 30 0.05 -5.49 -22.10
C GLN A 30 0.20 -6.61 -21.04
N PRO A 31 0.00 -7.88 -21.41
CA PRO A 31 -0.05 -9.00 -20.46
C PRO A 31 1.29 -9.28 -19.75
N HIS A 32 2.40 -8.76 -20.27
CA HIS A 32 3.74 -8.89 -19.68
C HIS A 32 4.06 -7.80 -18.67
N GLU A 33 3.33 -6.68 -18.66
CA GLU A 33 3.54 -5.59 -17.73
C GLU A 33 2.72 -5.84 -16.47
N ARG A 34 3.40 -6.17 -15.36
CA ARG A 34 2.75 -6.29 -14.06
C ARG A 34 2.64 -4.89 -13.44
N PRO A 35 1.43 -4.45 -13.06
CA PRO A 35 1.27 -3.16 -12.41
C PRO A 35 1.93 -3.18 -11.04
N ARG A 36 2.48 -2.04 -10.65
CA ARG A 36 3.20 -1.88 -9.40
C ARG A 36 2.19 -1.65 -8.27
N LEU A 37 2.05 -2.65 -7.40
CA LEU A 37 1.24 -2.53 -6.17
C LEU A 37 1.53 -1.22 -5.42
N LEU A 38 0.46 -0.54 -4.98
CA LEU A 38 0.42 0.79 -4.34
C LEU A 38 0.85 1.97 -5.23
N ARG A 39 1.81 1.78 -6.14
CA ARG A 39 2.33 2.84 -7.02
C ARG A 39 1.38 3.16 -8.17
N ASP A 40 0.79 2.12 -8.75
CA ASP A 40 -0.22 2.23 -9.80
C ASP A 40 -1.65 2.23 -9.20
N SER A 41 -1.78 2.56 -7.92
CA SER A 41 -3.07 2.84 -7.27
C SER A 41 -3.52 4.26 -7.57
N VAL A 42 -4.82 4.45 -7.80
CA VAL A 42 -5.46 5.77 -7.82
C VAL A 42 -5.28 6.56 -6.52
N GLY A 43 -4.91 5.92 -5.41
CA GLY A 43 -4.60 6.59 -4.15
C GLY A 43 -3.12 7.01 -4.01
N CYS A 44 -2.28 6.77 -5.02
CA CYS A 44 -0.92 7.30 -5.07
C CYS A 44 -0.92 8.73 -5.59
N LEU A 45 -0.23 9.65 -4.91
CA LEU A 45 -0.02 11.03 -5.39
C LEU A 45 0.71 11.11 -6.74
N ASN A 46 1.37 10.02 -7.12
CA ASN A 46 2.13 9.93 -8.36
C ASN A 46 1.54 8.89 -9.33
N PHE A 47 0.25 8.58 -9.20
CA PHE A 47 -0.47 7.71 -10.12
C PHE A 47 -0.38 8.25 -11.55
N ALA A 48 -0.19 7.36 -12.53
CA ALA A 48 -0.04 7.68 -13.95
C ALA A 48 1.14 8.62 -14.31
N LEU A 49 2.08 8.85 -13.39
CA LEU A 49 3.30 9.60 -13.66
C LEU A 49 4.49 8.66 -13.83
N ASP A 50 5.18 8.79 -14.97
CA ASP A 50 6.41 8.06 -15.28
C ASP A 50 7.53 8.37 -14.28
N GLN A 51 7.58 9.61 -13.82
CA GLN A 51 8.54 10.08 -12.83
C GLN A 51 7.83 10.60 -11.59
N LYS A 52 8.40 10.34 -10.43
CA LYS A 52 7.91 10.84 -9.14
C LYS A 52 8.05 12.36 -9.09
N GLN A 53 6.93 13.07 -8.99
CA GLN A 53 6.88 14.53 -8.83
C GLN A 53 6.59 14.88 -7.37
N GLU A 54 5.70 14.14 -6.72
CA GLU A 54 5.29 14.38 -5.35
C GLU A 54 6.07 13.52 -4.35
N PRO A 55 6.54 14.08 -3.23
CA PRO A 55 7.26 13.33 -2.21
C PRO A 55 6.31 12.37 -1.48
N CYS A 56 6.76 11.12 -1.30
CA CYS A 56 5.97 10.11 -0.59
C CYS A 56 5.70 10.49 0.87
N SER A 57 6.46 11.42 1.47
CA SER A 57 6.23 11.94 2.82
C SER A 57 4.86 12.58 3.02
N LEU A 58 4.17 12.97 1.94
CA LEU A 58 2.81 13.51 1.97
C LEU A 58 1.73 12.42 1.90
N CYS A 59 2.10 11.14 1.77
CA CYS A 59 1.16 10.03 1.73
C CYS A 59 0.95 9.44 3.14
N VAL A 60 -0.31 9.16 3.49
CA VAL A 60 -0.68 8.55 4.77
C VAL A 60 -0.01 7.20 5.02
N LEU A 61 0.38 6.48 3.96
CA LEU A 61 1.03 5.17 4.07
C LEU A 61 2.42 5.25 4.74
N MET A 62 3.01 6.45 4.83
CA MET A 62 4.31 6.65 5.46
C MET A 62 4.32 6.36 6.96
N GLU A 63 3.16 6.42 7.63
CA GLU A 63 3.02 6.05 9.03
C GLU A 63 3.38 4.58 9.28
N PHE A 64 3.16 3.71 8.28
CA PHE A 64 3.46 2.28 8.34
C PHE A 64 4.85 1.91 7.83
N VAL A 65 5.61 2.87 7.30
CA VAL A 65 6.96 2.61 6.79
C VAL A 65 7.98 2.74 7.93
N PRO A 66 8.83 1.71 8.14
CA PRO A 66 9.94 1.79 9.09
C PRO A 66 10.84 3.00 8.84
N ALA A 67 11.27 3.68 9.90
CA ALA A 67 11.97 4.97 9.81
C ALA A 67 13.20 4.90 8.89
N GLU A 68 13.98 3.81 8.96
CA GLU A 68 15.18 3.62 8.14
C GLU A 68 14.88 3.51 6.62
N LEU A 69 13.65 3.15 6.26
CA LEU A 69 13.24 2.89 4.87
C LEU A 69 12.52 4.06 4.21
N ARG A 70 12.19 5.11 4.96
CA ARG A 70 11.41 6.26 4.47
C ARG A 70 12.10 7.06 3.35
N ASN A 71 13.43 7.01 3.29
CA ASN A 71 14.23 7.71 2.29
C ASN A 71 14.44 6.90 0.98
N LYS A 72 13.85 5.71 0.87
CA LYS A 72 13.93 4.89 -0.35
C LYS A 72 13.00 5.44 -1.46
N PRO A 73 13.20 5.06 -2.73
CA PRO A 73 12.41 5.60 -3.85
C PRO A 73 10.89 5.38 -3.70
N ASP A 74 10.49 4.15 -3.37
CA ASP A 74 9.09 3.75 -3.15
C ASP A 74 8.91 3.15 -1.75
N PRO A 75 8.91 3.99 -0.70
CA PRO A 75 8.91 3.54 0.69
C PRO A 75 7.65 2.76 1.05
N CYS A 76 6.51 3.09 0.44
CA CYS A 76 5.24 2.37 0.65
C CYS A 76 5.30 0.89 0.23
N ARG A 77 6.21 0.50 -0.67
CA ARG A 77 6.42 -0.89 -1.10
C ARG A 77 7.34 -1.68 -0.18
N LEU A 78 7.85 -1.03 0.87
CA LEU A 78 8.71 -1.59 1.90
C LEU A 78 8.00 -1.72 3.24
N ILE A 79 6.67 -1.53 3.27
CA ILE A 79 5.85 -1.79 4.45
C ILE A 79 5.91 -3.31 4.74
N PRO A 80 6.25 -3.71 5.97
CA PRO A 80 6.18 -5.10 6.40
C PRO A 80 4.73 -5.58 6.43
N LEU A 81 4.42 -6.60 5.64
CA LEU A 81 3.07 -7.15 5.51
C LEU A 81 2.79 -8.25 6.55
N ASN A 82 3.84 -8.87 7.10
CA ASN A 82 3.73 -9.98 8.06
C ASN A 82 4.83 -9.93 9.14
N ALA A 83 4.73 -10.85 10.11
CA ALA A 83 5.72 -10.98 11.20
C ALA A 83 7.12 -11.42 10.72
N ALA A 84 7.23 -12.02 9.53
CA ALA A 84 8.51 -12.36 8.91
C ALA A 84 9.21 -11.15 8.27
N GLY A 85 8.55 -9.99 8.20
CA GLY A 85 9.07 -8.79 7.56
C GLY A 85 9.02 -8.82 6.03
N ASP A 86 8.21 -9.71 5.44
CA ASP A 86 8.04 -9.71 3.99
C ASP A 86 7.34 -8.41 3.55
N THR A 87 7.87 -7.81 2.48
CA THR A 87 7.38 -6.59 1.84
C THR A 87 6.95 -6.89 0.40
N ILE A 88 6.20 -5.97 -0.22
CA ILE A 88 5.86 -6.06 -1.65
C ILE A 88 7.13 -6.26 -2.49
N THR A 89 8.15 -5.43 -2.24
CA THR A 89 9.42 -5.48 -2.97
C THR A 89 10.13 -6.83 -2.83
N SER A 90 10.16 -7.41 -1.63
CA SER A 90 10.83 -8.70 -1.41
C SER A 90 10.08 -9.89 -2.03
N LEU A 91 8.74 -9.83 -2.05
CA LEU A 91 7.91 -10.87 -2.67
C LEU A 91 7.98 -10.82 -4.19
N GLU A 92 7.91 -9.62 -4.78
CA GLU A 92 8.04 -9.44 -6.23
C GLU A 92 9.44 -9.80 -6.74
N ALA A 93 10.50 -9.51 -5.98
CA ALA A 93 11.86 -9.93 -6.32
C ALA A 93 12.00 -11.47 -6.42
N ARG A 94 11.11 -12.23 -5.76
CA ARG A 94 11.02 -13.70 -5.84
C ARG A 94 10.00 -14.17 -6.90
N GLY A 95 9.42 -13.26 -7.68
CA GLY A 95 8.39 -13.55 -8.69
C GLY A 95 6.98 -13.78 -8.13
N ARG A 96 6.78 -13.62 -6.82
CA ARG A 96 5.55 -13.97 -6.09
C ARG A 96 4.56 -12.78 -6.03
N HIS A 97 4.16 -12.28 -7.19
CA HIS A 97 3.31 -11.07 -7.28
C HIS A 97 1.88 -11.31 -6.77
N GLU A 98 1.24 -12.42 -7.15
CA GLU A 98 -0.10 -12.78 -6.65
C GLU A 98 -0.12 -12.93 -5.12
N GLU A 99 0.98 -13.44 -4.56
CA GLU A 99 1.14 -13.52 -3.12
C GLU A 99 1.37 -12.16 -2.48
N ALA A 100 2.12 -11.26 -3.14
CA ALA A 100 2.25 -9.89 -2.70
C ALA A 100 0.88 -9.17 -2.66
N GLU A 101 0.01 -9.41 -3.64
CA GLU A 101 -1.37 -8.90 -3.63
C GLU A 101 -2.18 -9.48 -2.47
N ALA A 102 -2.15 -10.81 -2.29
CA ALA A 102 -2.91 -11.47 -1.23
C ALA A 102 -2.45 -11.03 0.17
N MET A 103 -1.14 -10.96 0.39
CA MET A 103 -0.57 -10.50 1.66
C MET A 103 -0.83 -9.02 1.91
N LEU A 104 -0.80 -8.19 0.86
CA LEU A 104 -1.16 -6.78 0.97
C LEU A 104 -2.63 -6.63 1.37
N LEU A 105 -3.53 -7.38 0.74
CA LEU A 105 -4.96 -7.36 1.07
C LEU A 105 -5.22 -7.78 2.52
N GLU A 106 -4.56 -8.86 2.97
CA GLU A 106 -4.68 -9.32 4.36
C GLU A 106 -4.15 -8.29 5.35
N TRP A 107 -2.99 -7.70 5.06
CA TRP A 107 -2.38 -6.64 5.86
C TRP A 107 -3.29 -5.42 5.95
N LEU A 108 -3.87 -4.97 4.83
CA LEU A 108 -4.80 -3.83 4.79
C LEU A 108 -6.02 -4.08 5.66
N ARG A 109 -6.66 -5.26 5.54
CA ARG A 109 -7.85 -5.62 6.33
C ARG A 109 -7.54 -5.66 7.82
N ARG A 110 -6.41 -6.26 8.19
CA ARG A 110 -5.95 -6.32 9.59
C ARG A 110 -5.68 -4.93 10.15
N THR A 111 -5.02 -4.08 9.37
CA THR A 111 -4.67 -2.70 9.76
C THR A 111 -5.93 -1.86 9.92
N VAL A 112 -6.89 -1.96 9.00
CA VAL A 112 -8.20 -1.30 9.12
C VAL A 112 -8.93 -1.77 10.37
N ALA A 113 -9.03 -3.07 10.61
CA ALA A 113 -9.69 -3.61 11.80
C ALA A 113 -9.02 -3.18 13.11
N HIS A 114 -7.69 -3.09 13.13
CA HIS A 114 -6.95 -2.58 14.27
C HIS A 114 -7.25 -1.10 14.52
N LEU A 115 -7.12 -0.27 13.49
CA LEU A 115 -7.43 1.16 13.58
C LEU A 115 -8.89 1.38 13.99
N GLU A 116 -9.83 0.56 13.48
CA GLU A 116 -11.26 0.58 13.86
C GLU A 116 -11.49 0.21 15.32
N ALA A 117 -10.76 -0.78 15.85
CA ALA A 117 -10.86 -1.21 17.24
C ALA A 117 -10.21 -0.25 18.25
N GLU A 118 -9.24 0.57 17.81
CA GLU A 118 -8.58 1.60 18.63
C GLU A 118 -9.46 2.85 18.88
N GLU A 119 -10.79 2.75 18.86
CA GLU A 119 -11.62 3.85 19.37
C GLU A 119 -11.30 4.09 20.86
N PRO A 120 -11.08 5.33 21.29
CA PRO A 120 -11.34 5.66 22.68
C PRO A 120 -12.83 5.43 22.91
N GLU A 121 -13.17 4.72 23.98
CA GLU A 121 -14.46 4.86 24.63
C GLU A 121 -14.71 6.37 24.84
N GLU A 122 -15.48 7.01 23.95
CA GLU A 122 -16.04 8.33 24.23
C GLU A 122 -17.25 8.10 25.16
N GLU A 123 -16.99 8.23 26.47
CA GLU A 123 -17.99 8.53 27.51
C GLU A 123 -18.60 9.93 27.33
#